data_AF-A0A529R4B7-F1
#
_entry.id   AF-A0A529R4B7-F1
#
_cell.length_a   1.000
_cell.length_b   1.000
_cell.length_c   1.000
_cell.angle_alpha   90.00
_cell.angle_beta   90.00
_cell.angle_gamma   90.00
#
_symmetry.space_group_name_H-M   'P 1'
#
loop_
_entity.id
_entity.type
_entity.pdbx_description
1 polymer ?
#
loop_
_entity_poly.entity_id
_entity_poly.type
_entity_poly.pdbx_seq_one_letter_code
_entity_poly.pdbx_strand_id
1 'polypeptide(L)'
;KMEQGKAKGPGSVTVIDFATRAVVAQWPIPGGGSPDMGNVSADGKQLWLSGRFDSDVYMIDTTSGAVTKIRVGLEPHGLTVWPQPGRYSQGHTGNMR
;
A
#
# COMPACT_ATOMS: atom_id res chain seq x y z
N LYS A 1 -8.81 12.13 -14.12
CA LYS A 1 -7.89 12.94 -13.29
C LYS A 1 -7.48 12.06 -12.11
N MET A 2 -6.23 11.60 -12.06
CA MET A 2 -5.69 10.89 -10.89
C MET A 2 -5.36 11.97 -9.86
N GLU A 3 -6.19 12.14 -8.83
CA GLU A 3 -5.92 13.10 -7.76
C GLU A 3 -4.86 12.49 -6.85
N GLN A 4 -3.65 13.07 -6.81
CA GLN A 4 -2.66 12.71 -5.79
C GLN A 4 -3.29 12.93 -4.41
N GLY A 5 -3.19 11.94 -3.52
CA GLY A 5 -3.81 12.00 -2.19
C GLY A 5 -3.30 13.21 -1.43
N LYS A 6 -4.18 14.14 -1.07
CA LYS A 6 -3.84 15.26 -0.17
C LYS A 6 -3.53 14.70 1.23
N ALA A 7 -2.74 15.43 2.02
CA ALA A 7 -2.56 15.14 3.45
C ALA A 7 -3.93 14.96 4.12
N LYS A 8 -4.11 13.89 4.90
CA LYS A 8 -5.39 13.51 5.52
C LYS A 8 -6.57 13.35 4.54
N GLY A 9 -6.29 13.02 3.28
CA GLY A 9 -7.33 12.60 2.34
C GLY A 9 -8.11 11.38 2.86
N PRO A 10 -9.26 11.04 2.27
CA PRO A 10 -10.07 9.90 2.73
C PRO A 10 -9.28 8.59 2.74
N GLY A 11 -8.31 8.43 1.84
CA GLY A 11 -7.28 7.36 1.84
C GLY A 11 -7.87 5.95 1.82
N SER A 12 -7.74 5.21 0.72
CA SER A 12 -8.21 3.82 0.66
C SER A 12 -7.44 2.97 -0.34
N VAL A 13 -7.49 1.66 -0.14
CA VAL A 13 -7.02 0.65 -1.09
C VAL A 13 -8.22 -0.08 -1.67
N THR A 14 -8.35 -0.09 -3.00
CA THR A 14 -9.39 -0.85 -3.70
C THR A 14 -8.81 -2.18 -4.18
N VAL A 15 -9.50 -3.27 -3.87
CA VAL A 15 -9.11 -4.62 -4.30
C VAL A 15 -9.94 -5.00 -5.51
N ILE A 16 -9.25 -5.42 -6.57
CA ILE A 16 -9.85 -5.80 -7.84
C ILE A 16 -9.54 -7.26 -8.11
N ASP A 17 -10.57 -8.05 -8.41
CA ASP A 17 -10.38 -9.38 -8.96
C ASP A 17 -9.89 -9.27 -10.41
N PHE A 18 -8.74 -9.87 -10.70
CA PHE A 18 -8.09 -9.66 -11.99
C PHE A 18 -8.82 -10.35 -13.16
N ALA A 19 -9.45 -11.50 -12.90
CA ALA A 19 -10.13 -12.27 -13.94
C ALA A 19 -11.40 -11.56 -14.43
N THR A 20 -12.16 -11.00 -13.50
CA THR A 20 -13.45 -10.35 -13.75
C THR A 20 -13.34 -8.83 -13.87
N ARG A 21 -12.23 -8.25 -13.42
CA ARG A 21 -12.02 -6.80 -13.26
C ARG A 21 -13.04 -6.12 -12.33
N ALA A 22 -13.71 -6.91 -11.50
CA ALA A 22 -14.66 -6.40 -10.53
C ALA A 22 -13.94 -5.90 -9.27
N VAL A 23 -14.47 -4.84 -8.66
CA VAL A 23 -14.07 -4.44 -7.31
C VAL A 23 -14.66 -5.46 -6.34
N VAL A 24 -13.79 -6.10 -5.55
CA VAL A 24 -14.19 -7.11 -4.56
C VAL A 24 -14.10 -6.62 -3.12
N ALA A 25 -13.31 -5.57 -2.88
CA ALA A 25 -13.27 -4.89 -1.59
C ALA A 25 -12.76 -3.45 -1.74
N GLN A 26 -13.08 -2.63 -0.73
CA GLN A 26 -12.46 -1.33 -0.54
C GLN A 26 -12.07 -1.20 0.94
N TRP A 27 -10.78 -0.99 1.19
CA TRP A 27 -10.20 -0.89 2.52
C TRP A 27 -9.86 0.56 2.83
N PRO A 28 -10.66 1.25 3.66
CA PRO A 28 -10.34 2.62 4.08
C PRO A 28 -9.17 2.62 5.07
N ILE A 29 -8.33 3.66 5.00
CA ILE A 29 -7.35 3.95 6.04
C ILE A 29 -8.09 4.65 7.19
N PRO A 30 -8.17 4.06 8.41
CA PRO A 30 -8.95 4.64 9.50
C PRO A 30 -8.47 6.06 9.87
N GLY A 31 -9.37 7.04 9.84
CA GLY A 31 -9.03 8.45 10.06
C GLY A 31 -8.34 9.13 8.88
N GLY A 32 -8.38 8.52 7.69
CA GLY A 32 -7.78 9.04 6.47
C GLY A 32 -6.27 8.74 6.35
N GLY A 33 -5.73 9.07 5.18
CA GLY A 33 -4.32 8.93 4.87
C GLY A 33 -3.99 9.21 3.41
N SER A 34 -2.69 9.18 3.12
CA SER A 34 -2.11 9.40 1.80
C SER A 34 -1.32 8.17 1.34
N PRO A 35 -1.99 7.01 1.18
CA PRO A 35 -1.33 5.80 0.69
C PRO A 35 -0.73 6.08 -0.69
N ASP A 36 0.58 5.88 -0.81
CA ASP A 36 1.33 6.11 -2.03
C ASP A 36 2.00 4.79 -2.46
N MET A 37 3.33 4.71 -2.46
CA MET A 37 4.06 3.55 -2.97
C MET A 37 4.24 2.47 -1.91
N GLY A 38 4.37 1.22 -2.35
CA GLY A 38 4.56 0.10 -1.44
C GLY A 38 4.70 -1.26 -2.08
N ASN A 39 4.59 -2.31 -1.28
CA ASN A 39 4.78 -3.70 -1.71
C ASN A 39 3.95 -4.70 -0.89
N VAL A 40 3.77 -5.89 -1.47
CA VAL A 40 3.14 -7.03 -0.79
C VAL A 40 4.21 -7.98 -0.26
N SER A 41 3.99 -8.58 0.91
CA SER A 41 4.85 -9.64 1.46
C SER A 41 4.88 -10.87 0.54
N ALA A 42 5.95 -11.67 0.62
CA ALA A 42 6.09 -12.86 -0.22
C ALA A 42 4.97 -13.91 -0.06
N ASP A 43 4.36 -13.98 1.13
CA ASP A 43 3.22 -14.85 1.40
C ASP A 43 1.86 -14.22 1.01
N GLY A 44 1.87 -12.99 0.50
CA GLY A 44 0.68 -12.27 0.07
C GLY A 44 -0.18 -11.71 1.19
N LYS A 45 0.17 -11.90 2.48
CA LYS A 45 -0.70 -11.59 3.63
C LYS A 45 -0.65 -10.14 4.08
N GLN A 46 0.39 -9.41 3.73
CA GLN A 46 0.59 -8.03 4.15
C GLN A 46 0.88 -7.13 2.95
N LEU A 47 0.11 -6.06 2.82
CA LEU A 47 0.39 -4.95 1.91
C LEU A 47 0.95 -3.79 2.73
N TRP A 48 2.14 -3.35 2.38
CA TRP A 48 2.82 -2.24 3.04
C TRP A 48 2.85 -1.03 2.12
N LEU A 49 2.36 0.11 2.57
CA LEU A 49 2.29 1.37 1.81
C LEU A 49 2.92 2.52 2.59
N SER A 50 3.54 3.46 1.90
CA SER A 50 3.94 4.74 2.48
C SER A 50 2.75 5.68 2.58
N GLY A 51 2.70 6.46 3.66
CA GLY A 51 1.79 7.58 3.89
C GLY A 51 2.51 8.89 3.68
N ARG A 52 2.81 9.22 2.41
CA ARG A 52 3.75 10.29 2.04
C ARG A 52 3.47 11.62 2.72
N PHE A 53 2.21 12.04 2.78
CA PHE A 53 1.84 13.34 3.34
C PHE A 53 1.36 13.27 4.79
N ASP A 54 1.33 12.09 5.39
CA ASP A 54 0.86 11.86 6.76
C ASP A 54 1.97 11.36 7.71
N SER A 55 3.20 11.22 7.21
CA SER A 55 4.36 10.72 7.98
C SER A 55 4.13 9.33 8.58
N ASP A 56 3.32 8.50 7.92
CA ASP A 56 3.01 7.16 8.39
C ASP A 56 3.49 6.11 7.38
N VAL A 57 3.65 4.88 7.84
CA VAL A 57 3.66 3.65 7.02
C VAL A 57 2.41 2.86 7.39
N TYR A 58 1.74 2.31 6.39
CA TYR A 58 0.54 1.48 6.56
C TYR A 58 0.89 0.03 6.29
N MET A 59 0.64 -0.86 7.24
CA MET A 59 0.60 -2.30 7.02
C MET A 59 -0.87 -2.72 6.97
N ILE A 60 -1.28 -3.37 5.89
CA ILE A 60 -2.65 -3.81 5.65
C ILE A 60 -2.67 -5.33 5.54
N ASP A 61 -3.47 -5.99 6.38
CA ASP A 61 -3.75 -7.43 6.22
C ASP A 61 -4.60 -7.64 4.97
N THR A 62 -4.13 -8.45 4.02
CA THR A 62 -4.79 -8.59 2.72
C THR A 62 -6.01 -9.49 2.72
N THR A 63 -6.26 -10.21 3.83
CA THR A 63 -7.44 -11.08 3.98
C THR A 63 -8.61 -10.30 4.56
N SER A 64 -8.34 -9.41 5.51
CA SER A 64 -9.34 -8.67 6.27
C SER A 64 -9.42 -7.18 5.92
N GLY A 65 -8.37 -6.62 5.32
CA GLY A 65 -8.22 -5.17 5.12
C GLY A 65 -7.86 -4.40 6.38
N ALA A 66 -7.50 -5.08 7.48
CA ALA A 66 -7.15 -4.43 8.74
C ALA A 66 -5.87 -3.61 8.60
N VAL A 67 -5.91 -2.35 9.01
CA VAL A 67 -4.81 -1.38 8.84
C VAL A 67 -4.10 -1.12 10.15
N THR A 68 -2.78 -1.27 10.16
CA THR A 68 -1.88 -0.81 11.22
C THR A 68 -1.11 0.41 10.72
N LYS A 69 -1.13 1.50 11.49
CA LYS A 69 -0.36 2.72 11.21
C LYS A 69 0.91 2.75 12.04
N ILE A 70 2.04 3.03 11.38
CA ILE A 70 3.35 3.12 12.01
C ILE A 70 3.89 4.53 11.72
N ARG A 71 4.07 5.33 12.77
CA ARG A 71 4.61 6.70 12.63
C ARG A 71 6.07 6.63 12.18
N VAL A 72 6.40 7.39 11.15
CA VAL A 72 7.76 7.57 10.64
C VAL A 72 8.08 9.08 10.52
N GLY A 73 9.19 9.39 9.84
CA GLY A 73 9.58 10.76 9.51
C GLY A 73 8.77 11.37 8.36
N LEU A 74 9.22 12.54 7.91
CA LEU A 74 8.55 13.27 6.83
C LEU A 74 8.72 12.58 5.47
N GLU A 75 7.66 12.63 4.67
CA GLU A 75 7.63 12.22 3.26
C GLU A 75 8.19 10.81 2.96
N PRO A 76 7.73 9.76 3.68
CA PRO A 76 8.07 8.40 3.28
C PRO A 76 7.54 8.16 1.86
N HIS A 77 8.38 7.69 0.96
CA HIS A 77 8.03 7.54 -0.45
C HIS A 77 8.14 6.08 -0.88
N GLY A 78 9.36 5.58 -1.11
CA GLY A 78 9.59 4.20 -1.49
C GLY A 78 9.71 3.28 -0.28
N LEU A 79 8.92 2.21 -0.26
CA LEU A 79 9.03 1.16 0.75
C LEU A 79 9.42 -0.18 0.07
N THR A 80 10.40 -0.87 0.65
CA THR A 80 10.82 -2.20 0.23
C THR A 80 10.56 -3.19 1.36
N VAL A 81 9.84 -4.27 1.06
CA VAL A 81 9.57 -5.38 1.99
C VAL A 81 10.42 -6.56 1.55
N TRP A 82 11.19 -7.21 2.43
CA TRP A 82 12.12 -8.31 2.07
C TRP A 82 11.94 -9.55 2.98
N PRO A 83 12.00 -10.79 2.45
CA PRO A 83 12.20 -11.15 1.04
C PRO A 83 10.99 -10.81 0.18
N GLN A 84 11.25 -10.35 -1.05
CA GLN A 84 10.21 -10.22 -2.05
C GLN A 84 9.99 -11.58 -2.72
N PRO A 85 8.78 -11.87 -3.21
CA PRO A 85 8.63 -12.94 -4.18
C PRO A 85 9.45 -12.54 -5.44
N GLY A 86 10.39 -13.39 -5.89
CA GLY A 86 11.13 -13.24 -7.16
C GLY A 86 12.61 -12.85 -7.10
N ARG A 87 13.34 -12.99 -8.24
CA ARG A 87 14.83 -12.90 -8.34
C ARG A 87 15.39 -11.59 -8.94
N TYR A 88 14.65 -10.78 -9.72
CA TYR A 88 15.16 -9.53 -10.36
C TYR A 88 14.16 -8.34 -10.42
N SER A 89 14.64 -7.10 -10.24
CA SER A 89 13.85 -5.84 -10.10
C SER A 89 13.51 -5.16 -11.43
N GLN A 90 12.24 -4.73 -11.61
CA GLN A 90 11.75 -4.04 -12.82
C GLN A 90 11.24 -2.60 -12.56
N GLY A 91 11.64 -1.94 -11.47
CA GLY A 91 11.28 -0.54 -11.21
C GLY A 91 11.63 -0.03 -9.82
N HIS A 92 11.26 1.23 -9.53
CA HIS A 92 11.53 1.93 -8.26
C HIS A 92 11.01 1.19 -7.00
N THR A 93 10.07 0.25 -7.17
CA THR A 93 9.48 -0.58 -6.10
C THR A 93 9.80 -2.06 -6.25
N GLY A 94 10.72 -2.45 -7.12
CA GLY A 94 11.25 -3.81 -7.21
C GLY A 94 10.19 -4.91 -7.10
N ASN A 95 9.22 -4.98 -8.00
CA ASN A 95 8.42 -6.19 -8.10
C ASN A 95 9.24 -7.21 -8.89
N MET A 96 9.78 -8.20 -8.20
CA MET A 96 10.53 -9.28 -8.81
C MET A 96 9.59 -10.44 -9.11
N ARG A 97 9.82 -11.18 -10.19
CA ARG A 97 9.19 -12.48 -10.42
C ARG A 97 10.22 -13.58 -10.24
#